data_AF-A0A5J4LS88-F1
#
_entry.id   AF-A0A5J4LS88-F1
#
_cell.length_a   1.000
_cell.length_b   1.000
_cell.length_c   1.000
_cell.angle_alpha   90.00
_cell.angle_beta   90.00
_cell.angle_gamma   90.00
#
_symmetry.space_group_name_H-M   'P 1'
#
loop_
_entity.id
_entity.type
_entity.pdbx_description
1 polymer ?
#
loop_
_entity_poly.entity_id
_entity_poly.type
_entity_poly.pdbx_seq_one_letter_code
_entity_poly.pdbx_strand_id
1 'polypeptide(L)'
;MSRVNDVGGQGGFGALEIEADEPPFHADWEARVYALNSVLVRNGVYRLDEFRDAVERMPPRAYLAASYYERWLYAIETLLAGRGPAGEG
;
A
#
# COMPACT_ATOMS: atom_id res chain seq x y z
N MET A 1 -3.41 -14.59 -9.51
CA MET A 1 -3.64 -13.97 -10.83
C MET A 1 -2.46 -13.08 -11.12
N SER A 2 -1.99 -13.01 -12.37
CA SER A 2 -0.92 -12.07 -12.74
C SER A 2 -1.45 -10.64 -12.64
N ARG A 3 -0.74 -9.79 -11.91
CA ARG A 3 -1.06 -8.39 -11.64
C ARG A 3 0.25 -7.59 -11.72
N VAL A 4 0.13 -6.26 -11.80
CA VAL A 4 1.29 -5.37 -12.06
C VAL A 4 2.37 -5.40 -10.96
N ASN A 5 2.04 -5.90 -9.77
CA ASN A 5 3.01 -6.11 -8.69
C ASN A 5 3.95 -7.31 -8.94
N ASP A 6 3.54 -8.27 -9.77
CA ASP A 6 4.33 -9.45 -10.09
C ASP A 6 5.30 -9.15 -11.25
N VAL A 7 6.40 -8.50 -10.91
CA VAL A 7 7.44 -8.06 -11.86
C VAL A 7 8.59 -9.07 -11.99
N GLY A 8 8.47 -10.26 -11.39
CA GLY A 8 9.49 -11.29 -11.42
C GLY A 8 9.84 -11.72 -12.86
N GLY A 9 11.09 -11.50 -13.27
CA GLY A 9 11.56 -11.86 -14.61
C GLY A 9 11.17 -10.87 -15.73
N GLN A 10 10.56 -9.73 -15.39
CA GLN A 10 10.27 -8.67 -16.36
C GLN A 10 11.49 -7.79 -16.63
N GLY A 11 11.61 -7.27 -17.85
CA GLY A 11 12.65 -6.31 -18.26
C GLY A 11 12.08 -4.91 -18.52
N GLY A 12 12.96 -3.92 -18.72
CA GLY A 12 12.57 -2.57 -19.13
C GLY A 12 12.44 -1.52 -18.02
N PHE A 13 12.84 -1.83 -16.78
CA PHE A 13 12.77 -0.91 -15.63
C PHE A 13 13.93 0.10 -15.54
N GLY A 14 14.98 -0.06 -16.36
CA GLY A 14 16.19 0.76 -16.27
C GLY A 14 17.13 0.30 -15.16
N ALA A 15 18.10 1.16 -14.83
CA ALA A 15 19.06 0.91 -13.74
C ALA A 15 18.40 1.17 -12.37
N LEU A 16 18.91 0.52 -11.33
CA LEU A 16 18.51 0.79 -9.96
C LEU A 16 19.23 2.05 -9.46
N GLU A 17 18.45 3.06 -9.10
CA GLU A 17 18.92 4.24 -8.38
C GLU A 17 18.83 3.95 -6.88
N ILE A 18 19.95 4.04 -6.15
CA ILE A 18 20.02 3.79 -4.70
C ILE A 18 20.38 5.10 -4.02
N GLU A 19 19.51 5.57 -3.12
CA GLU A 19 19.76 6.75 -2.32
C GLU A 19 20.74 6.42 -1.17
N ALA A 20 21.79 7.24 -1.02
CA ALA A 20 22.70 7.10 0.11
C ALA A 20 22.03 7.65 1.38
N ASP A 21 22.14 6.90 2.48
CA ASP A 21 21.56 7.27 3.78
C ASP A 21 20.03 7.51 3.73
N GLU A 22 19.32 6.76 2.88
CA GLU A 22 17.87 6.85 2.71
C GLU A 22 17.13 6.79 4.07
N PRO A 23 16.30 7.80 4.40
CA PRO A 23 15.54 7.77 5.64
C PRO A 23 14.41 6.73 5.55
N PRO A 24 13.93 6.18 6.68
CA PRO A 24 12.77 5.27 6.67
C PRO A 24 11.48 5.88 6.08
N PHE A 25 11.36 7.21 6.15
CA PHE A 25 10.27 8.01 5.62
C PHE A 25 10.83 9.33 5.09
N HIS A 26 10.49 9.69 3.85
CA HIS A 26 10.84 10.96 3.22
C HIS A 26 9.89 12.09 3.62
N ALA A 27 8.71 11.76 4.15
CA ALA A 27 7.76 12.75 4.68
C ALA A 27 6.96 12.25 5.89
N ASP A 28 6.57 13.16 6.79
CA ASP A 28 5.81 12.85 8.01
C ASP A 28 4.53 12.02 7.77
N TRP A 29 3.86 12.24 6.64
CA TRP A 29 2.60 11.56 6.34
C TRP A 29 2.80 10.07 6.06
N GLU A 30 3.98 9.67 5.58
CA GLU A 30 4.30 8.27 5.30
C GLU A 30 4.37 7.46 6.59
N ALA A 31 5.00 8.03 7.62
CA ALA A 31 5.02 7.46 8.97
C ALA A 31 3.61 7.30 9.55
N ARG A 32 2.71 8.25 9.28
CA ARG A 32 1.29 8.18 9.70
C ARG A 32 0.55 7.06 8.97
N VAL A 33 0.73 6.90 7.67
CA VAL A 33 0.12 5.82 6.88
C VAL A 33 0.60 4.44 7.37
N TYR A 34 1.90 4.31 7.63
CA TYR A 34 2.46 3.09 8.23
C TYR A 34 1.83 2.77 9.60
N ALA A 35 1.76 3.77 10.48
CA ALA A 35 1.17 3.63 11.80
C ALA A 35 -0.32 3.26 11.72
N LEU A 36 -1.07 3.88 10.81
CA LEU A 36 -2.48 3.61 10.56
C LEU A 36 -2.69 2.15 10.16
N ASN A 37 -1.97 1.67 9.14
CA ASN A 37 -2.08 0.27 8.71
C ASN A 37 -1.72 -0.70 9.85
N SER A 38 -0.67 -0.38 10.60
CA SER A 38 -0.21 -1.20 11.73
C SER A 38 -1.29 -1.37 12.79
N VAL A 39 -1.96 -0.28 13.16
CA VAL A 39 -3.05 -0.30 14.16
C VAL A 39 -4.27 -1.02 13.61
N LEU A 40 -4.68 -0.77 12.38
CA LEU A 40 -5.86 -1.39 11.77
C LEU A 40 -5.73 -2.90 11.65
N VAL A 41 -4.56 -3.40 11.22
CA VAL A 41 -4.27 -4.84 11.15
C VAL A 41 -4.22 -5.46 12.55
N ARG A 42 -3.55 -4.82 13.52
CA ARG A 42 -3.47 -5.34 14.90
C ARG A 42 -4.82 -5.41 15.59
N ASN A 43 -5.73 -4.49 15.29
CA ASN A 43 -7.10 -4.50 15.81
C ASN A 43 -8.06 -5.38 15.00
N GLY A 44 -7.57 -6.08 13.97
CA GLY A 44 -8.41 -6.99 13.17
C GLY A 44 -9.44 -6.29 12.30
N VAL A 45 -9.30 -4.99 12.01
CA VAL A 45 -10.20 -4.26 11.10
C VAL A 45 -10.18 -4.89 9.71
N TYR A 46 -9.01 -5.34 9.28
CA TYR A 46 -8.79 -6.22 8.13
C TYR A 46 -7.50 -7.03 8.34
N ARG A 47 -7.37 -8.16 7.65
CA ARG A 47 -6.14 -8.98 7.67
C ARG A 47 -5.08 -8.40 6.73
N LEU A 48 -3.82 -8.74 6.99
CA LEU A 48 -2.70 -8.33 6.14
C LEU A 48 -2.84 -8.83 4.68
N ASP A 49 -3.43 -10.00 4.47
CA ASP A 49 -3.67 -10.51 3.11
C ASP A 49 -4.73 -9.69 2.37
N GLU A 50 -5.75 -9.19 3.06
CA GLU A 50 -6.78 -8.31 2.46
C GLU A 50 -6.17 -6.97 2.07
N PHE A 51 -5.25 -6.44 2.89
CA PHE A 51 -4.46 -5.26 2.58
C PHE A 51 -3.60 -5.45 1.33
N ARG A 52 -2.84 -6.56 1.25
CA ARG A 52 -2.04 -6.88 0.06
C ARG A 52 -2.90 -6.98 -1.19
N ASP A 53 -3.99 -7.75 -1.14
CA ASP A 53 -4.88 -7.90 -2.27
C ASP A 53 -5.55 -6.57 -2.68
N ALA A 54 -5.84 -5.66 -1.75
CA ALA A 54 -6.31 -4.32 -2.07
C ALA A 54 -5.27 -3.47 -2.82
N VAL A 55 -3.99 -3.52 -2.40
CA VAL A 55 -2.88 -2.88 -3.14
C VAL A 55 -2.74 -3.49 -4.54
N GLU A 56 -2.77 -4.82 -4.64
CA GLU A 56 -2.59 -5.53 -5.92
C GLU A 56 -3.70 -5.27 -6.93
N ARG A 57 -4.92 -4.98 -6.46
CA ARG A 57 -6.08 -4.63 -7.30
C ARG A 57 -6.09 -3.18 -7.79
N MET A 58 -5.12 -2.35 -7.40
CA MET A 58 -5.00 -0.99 -7.93
C MET A 58 -4.98 -1.00 -9.47
N PRO A 59 -5.62 -0.02 -10.13
CA PRO A 59 -5.49 0.15 -11.56
C PRO A 59 -4.00 0.20 -11.96
N PRO A 60 -3.52 -0.58 -12.95
CA PRO A 60 -2.08 -0.73 -13.21
C PRO A 60 -1.32 0.58 -13.38
N ARG A 61 -1.93 1.55 -14.07
CA ARG A 61 -1.35 2.88 -14.27
C ARG A 61 -1.22 3.65 -12.94
N ALA A 62 -2.22 3.57 -12.07
CA ALA A 62 -2.19 4.21 -10.76
C ALA A 62 -1.16 3.54 -9.84
N TYR A 63 -1.08 2.21 -9.85
CA TYR A 63 -0.07 1.47 -9.10
C TYR A 63 1.35 1.93 -9.46
N LEU A 64 1.68 1.97 -10.76
CA LEU A 64 3.02 2.35 -11.23
C LEU A 64 3.35 3.83 -11.00
N ALA A 65 2.34 4.71 -11.02
CA ALA A 65 2.54 6.14 -10.77
C ALA A 65 2.61 6.49 -9.27
N ALA A 66 2.02 5.68 -8.40
CA ALA A 66 1.95 5.93 -6.97
C ALA A 66 3.27 5.57 -6.27
N SER A 67 3.65 6.40 -5.29
CA SER A 67 4.69 6.10 -4.32
C SER A 67 4.31 4.91 -3.43
N TYR A 68 5.28 4.38 -2.69
CA TYR A 68 5.06 3.20 -1.84
C TYR A 68 3.92 3.42 -0.82
N TYR A 69 3.96 4.55 -0.10
CA TYR A 69 2.96 4.85 0.92
C TYR A 69 1.64 5.38 0.36
N GLU A 70 1.61 5.90 -0.88
CA GLU A 70 0.35 6.19 -1.59
C GLU A 70 -0.42 4.91 -1.91
N ARG A 71 0.27 3.83 -2.31
CA ARG A 71 -0.36 2.51 -2.50
C ARG A 71 -0.96 1.97 -1.20
N TRP A 72 -0.27 2.19 -0.07
CA TRP A 72 -0.78 1.82 1.25
C TRP A 72 -2.04 2.60 1.60
N LEU A 73 -2.01 3.93 1.44
CA LEU A 73 -3.16 4.78 1.74
C LEU A 73 -4.38 4.38 0.91
N TYR A 74 -4.21 4.16 -0.39
CA TYR A 74 -5.27 3.67 -1.29
C TYR A 74 -5.92 2.38 -0.76
N ALA A 75 -5.11 1.41 -0.33
CA ALA A 75 -5.62 0.14 0.18
C ALA A 75 -6.39 0.29 1.50
N ILE A 76 -5.89 1.15 2.41
CA ILE A 76 -6.59 1.48 3.66
C ILE A 76 -7.96 2.10 3.35
N GLU A 77 -8.00 3.13 2.50
CA GLU A 77 -9.24 3.81 2.10
C GLU A 77 -10.25 2.84 1.47
N THR A 78 -9.77 1.99 0.55
CA THR A 78 -10.60 0.98 -0.12
C THR A 78 -11.21 0.00 0.87
N LEU A 79 -10.42 -0.50 1.83
CA LEU A 79 -10.88 -1.49 2.80
C LEU A 79 -11.81 -0.89 3.85
N LEU A 80 -11.61 0.36 4.25
CA LEU A 80 -12.49 1.06 5.19
C LEU A 80 -13.81 1.48 4.52
N ALA A 81 -13.78 1.96 3.28
CA ALA A 81 -14.99 2.33 2.54
C ALA A 81 -15.96 1.15 2.38
N GLY A 82 -15.43 -0.07 2.19
CA GLY A 82 -16.25 -1.29 2.07
C GLY A 82 -16.87 -1.78 3.38
N ARG A 83 -16.50 -1.22 4.55
CA ARG A 83 -16.90 -1.73 5.88
C ARG A 83 -17.89 -0.84 6.64
N GLY A 84 -18.16 0.37 6.14
CA GLY A 84 -19.01 1.34 6.84
C GLY A 84 -18.33 1.94 8.09
N PRO A 85 -18.93 2.96 8.72
CA PRO A 85 -18.37 3.55 9.94
C PRO A 85 -18.32 2.51 11.07
N ALA A 86 -17.19 2.45 11.76
CA ALA A 86 -17.03 1.58 12.92
C ALA A 86 -17.92 2.10 14.07
N GLY A 87 -19.09 1.48 14.25
CA GLY A 87 -19.94 1.73 15.42
C GLY A 87 -21.44 1.79 15.14
N GLU A 88 -22.05 0.66 14.74
CA GLU A 88 -23.43 0.34 15.10
C GLU A 88 -23.46 -1.14 15.48
N GLY A 89 -23.33 -1.42 16.77
CA GLY A 89 -23.35 -2.73 17.40
C GLY A 89 -23.42 -2.60 18.91
#